data_AF-A0A7S4RD20-F1
#
_entry.id   AF-A0A7S4RD20-F1
#
_cell.length_a   1.000
_cell.length_b   1.000
_cell.length_c   1.000
_cell.angle_alpha   90.00
_cell.angle_beta   90.00
_cell.angle_gamma   90.00
#
_symmetry.space_group_name_H-M   'P 1'
#
loop_
_entity.id
_entity.type
_entity.pdbx_description
1 polymer ?
#
loop_
_entity_poly.entity_id
_entity_poly.type
_entity_poly.pdbx_seq_one_letter_code
_entity_poly.pdbx_strand_id
1 'polypeptide(L)'
;LNSLYTMFEMTFSGGWPHYARHLIEEVSPWFSIFFVLYVTLVVFTLIRITYALLIRDTMQAAASDTERVAREEADEKRALTEELRELFRAADTSGDGFLSHDEFNEILAYPKVQTWMAALGMVVQDHEDLFGILIEGEPSERGISWEEFLHGIMRMKGSAREQDVLCNMRDIRRILKHCQALRS
;
A
#
# COMPACT_ATOMS: atom_id res chain seq x y z
N LEU A 1 1.14 -53.55 10.06
CA LEU A 1 1.20 -52.47 11.06
C LEU A 1 2.58 -52.33 11.68
N ASN A 2 3.17 -53.41 12.22
CA ASN A 2 4.48 -53.35 12.89
C ASN A 2 5.63 -52.83 12.00
N SER A 3 5.67 -53.25 10.72
CA SER A 3 6.68 -52.77 9.75
C SER A 3 6.49 -51.32 9.32
N LEU A 4 5.24 -50.82 9.29
CA LEU A 4 4.96 -49.42 8.96
C LEU A 4 5.37 -48.51 10.13
N TYR A 5 5.11 -48.95 11.35
CA TYR A 5 5.46 -48.23 12.57
C TYR A 5 6.98 -48.10 12.73
N THR A 6 7.74 -49.18 12.50
CA THR A 6 9.20 -49.12 12.54
C THR A 6 9.79 -48.20 11.47
N MET A 7 9.22 -48.18 10.25
CA MET A 7 9.66 -47.25 9.19
C MET A 7 9.33 -45.79 9.52
N PHE A 8 8.16 -45.53 10.13
CA PHE A 8 7.79 -44.21 10.63
C PHE A 8 8.76 -43.74 11.73
N GLU A 9 9.04 -44.60 12.70
CA GLU A 9 9.98 -44.32 13.79
C GLU A 9 11.39 -44.06 13.25
N MET A 10 11.88 -44.89 12.33
CA MET A 10 13.20 -44.68 11.69
C MET A 10 13.30 -43.33 10.98
N THR A 11 12.23 -42.86 10.34
CA THR A 11 12.22 -41.61 9.57
C THR A 11 12.10 -40.37 10.46
N PHE A 12 11.26 -40.40 11.50
CA PHE A 12 10.92 -39.20 12.29
C PHE A 12 11.60 -39.13 13.66
N SER A 13 11.93 -40.27 14.30
CA SER A 13 12.52 -40.29 15.64
C SER A 13 14.06 -40.27 15.63
N GLY A 14 14.68 -40.55 14.49
CA GLY A 14 16.13 -40.71 14.38
C GLY A 14 16.66 -41.99 15.03
N GLY A 15 15.79 -42.90 15.46
CA GLY A 15 16.15 -44.19 16.08
C GLY A 15 16.70 -45.24 15.12
N TRP A 16 16.87 -44.92 13.84
CA TRP A 16 17.38 -45.84 12.81
C TRP A 16 18.74 -46.50 13.13
N PRO A 17 19.70 -45.89 13.86
CA PRO A 17 20.95 -46.57 14.18
C PRO A 17 20.76 -47.77 15.10
N HIS A 18 19.74 -47.75 15.97
CA HIS A 18 19.44 -48.87 16.87
C HIS A 18 18.93 -50.09 16.09
N TYR A 19 18.02 -49.86 15.13
CA TYR A 19 17.46 -50.91 14.29
C TYR A 19 18.45 -51.42 13.23
N ALA A 20 19.22 -50.52 12.61
CA ALA A 20 20.19 -50.87 11.58
C ALA A 20 21.39 -51.63 12.16
N ARG A 21 21.89 -51.24 13.34
CA ARG A 21 23.07 -51.88 13.95
C ARG A 21 22.85 -53.37 14.23
N HIS A 22 21.70 -53.72 14.79
CA HIS A 22 21.35 -55.12 15.09
C HIS A 22 21.30 -55.97 13.81
N LEU A 23 20.71 -55.47 12.72
CA LEU A 23 20.69 -56.18 11.42
C LEU A 23 22.08 -56.29 10.76
N ILE A 24 22.92 -55.26 10.90
CA ILE A 24 24.25 -55.22 10.30
C ILE A 24 25.22 -56.17 11.03
N GLU A 25 25.15 -56.20 12.37
CA GLU A 25 26.05 -56.99 13.21
C GLU A 25 25.64 -58.47 13.30
N GLU A 26 24.33 -58.77 13.34
CA GLU A 26 23.85 -60.15 13.58
C GLU A 26 23.46 -60.93 12.32
N VAL A 27 23.20 -60.24 11.19
CA VAL A 27 22.73 -60.91 9.95
C VAL A 27 23.74 -60.78 8.81
N SER A 28 24.01 -59.56 8.33
CA SER A 28 24.99 -59.34 7.26
C SER A 28 25.39 -57.88 7.13
N PRO A 29 26.69 -57.57 6.94
CA PRO A 29 27.15 -56.21 6.65
C PRO A 29 26.54 -55.57 5.39
N TRP A 30 26.04 -56.36 4.43
CA TRP A 30 25.43 -55.85 3.20
C TRP A 30 24.18 -55.00 3.43
N PHE A 31 23.47 -55.21 4.55
CA PHE A 31 22.31 -54.38 4.91
C PHE A 31 22.67 -52.91 5.19
N SER A 32 23.95 -52.62 5.47
CA SER A 32 24.42 -51.24 5.65
C SER A 32 24.15 -50.36 4.43
N ILE A 33 24.35 -50.89 3.23
CA ILE A 33 24.13 -50.16 1.97
C ILE A 33 22.65 -49.79 1.82
N PHE A 34 21.75 -50.73 2.14
CA PHE A 34 20.32 -50.49 2.10
C PHE A 34 19.89 -49.37 3.06
N PHE A 35 20.35 -49.41 4.32
CA PHE A 35 19.99 -48.40 5.32
C PHE A 35 20.61 -47.02 5.02
N VAL A 36 21.85 -46.98 4.55
CA VAL A 36 22.47 -45.70 4.13
C VAL A 36 21.69 -45.08 2.98
N LEU A 37 21.36 -45.87 1.96
CA LEU A 37 20.57 -45.37 0.82
C LEU A 37 19.17 -44.95 1.23
N TYR A 38 18.52 -45.70 2.12
CA TYR A 38 17.22 -45.33 2.69
C TYR A 38 17.28 -44.00 3.46
N VAL A 39 18.23 -43.83 4.38
CA VAL A 39 18.36 -42.60 5.18
C VAL A 39 18.70 -41.41 4.28
N THR A 40 19.64 -41.57 3.36
CA THR A 40 20.04 -40.49 2.44
C THR A 40 18.95 -40.13 1.46
N LEU A 41 18.14 -41.06 0.96
CA LEU A 41 17.07 -40.72 0.03
C LEU A 41 15.81 -40.30 0.75
N VAL A 42 15.33 -41.07 1.71
CA VAL A 42 14.00 -40.86 2.33
C VAL A 42 14.06 -39.75 3.37
N VAL A 43 14.96 -39.84 4.35
CA VAL A 43 15.01 -38.86 5.45
C VAL A 43 15.45 -37.49 4.92
N PHE A 44 16.52 -37.44 4.12
CA PHE A 44 16.98 -36.18 3.56
C PHE A 44 15.95 -35.54 2.63
N THR A 45 15.37 -36.31 1.70
CA THR A 45 14.41 -35.74 0.73
C THR A 45 13.12 -35.29 1.41
N LEU A 46 12.58 -36.06 2.36
CA LEU A 46 11.38 -35.66 3.11
C LEU A 46 11.59 -34.38 3.91
N ILE A 47 12.73 -34.26 4.62
CA ILE A 47 13.05 -33.03 5.38
C ILE A 47 13.24 -31.85 4.43
N ARG A 48 13.97 -32.04 3.33
CA ARG A 48 14.21 -30.98 2.32
C ARG A 48 12.92 -30.50 1.68
N ILE A 49 12.01 -31.40 1.30
CA ILE A 49 10.71 -31.04 0.71
C ILE A 49 9.85 -30.29 1.73
N THR A 50 9.75 -30.79 2.96
CA THR A 50 8.97 -30.13 4.01
C THR A 50 9.51 -28.73 4.29
N TYR A 51 10.83 -28.57 4.40
CA TYR A 51 11.46 -27.27 4.61
C TYR A 51 11.25 -26.32 3.44
N ALA A 52 11.35 -26.82 2.20
CA ALA A 52 11.08 -26.02 1.00
C ALA A 52 9.63 -25.54 0.95
N LEU A 53 8.66 -26.37 1.36
CA LEU A 53 7.26 -25.99 1.46
C LEU A 53 7.05 -24.90 2.53
N LEU A 54 7.63 -25.07 3.72
CA LEU A 54 7.54 -24.05 4.78
C LEU A 54 8.15 -22.71 4.36
N ILE A 55 9.30 -22.71 3.67
CA ILE A 55 9.88 -21.48 3.13
C ILE A 55 8.97 -20.88 2.06
N ARG A 56 8.44 -21.70 1.15
CA ARG A 56 7.53 -21.22 0.10
C ARG A 56 6.31 -20.54 0.72
N ASP A 57 5.68 -21.15 1.71
CA ASP A 57 4.49 -20.62 2.37
C ASP A 57 4.80 -19.31 3.11
N THR A 58 5.94 -19.24 3.81
CA THR A 58 6.37 -18.01 4.50
C THR A 58 6.72 -16.87 3.53
N MET A 59 7.39 -17.17 2.42
CA MET A 59 7.68 -16.19 1.36
C MET A 59 6.41 -15.73 0.66
N GLN A 60 5.45 -16.63 0.39
CA GLN A 60 4.19 -16.29 -0.23
C GLN A 60 3.32 -15.43 0.70
N ALA A 61 3.26 -15.74 2.00
CA ALA A 61 2.57 -14.90 2.98
C ALA A 61 3.17 -13.48 3.00
N ALA A 62 4.49 -13.37 3.11
CA ALA A 62 5.20 -12.09 3.11
C ALA A 62 4.99 -11.28 1.81
N ALA A 63 5.00 -11.94 0.65
CA ALA A 63 4.73 -11.30 -0.64
C ALA A 63 3.27 -10.84 -0.74
N SER A 64 2.31 -11.66 -0.27
CA SER A 64 0.88 -11.36 -0.35
C SER A 64 0.49 -10.15 0.51
N ASP A 65 1.14 -9.94 1.66
CA ASP A 65 0.90 -8.76 2.49
C ASP A 65 1.32 -7.48 1.78
N THR A 66 2.47 -7.49 1.08
CA THR A 66 2.96 -6.33 0.34
C THR A 66 2.06 -6.01 -0.85
N GLU A 67 1.66 -7.03 -1.61
CA GLU A 67 0.79 -6.85 -2.77
C GLU A 67 -0.63 -6.43 -2.35
N ARG A 68 -1.14 -6.95 -1.24
CA ARG A 68 -2.47 -6.60 -0.74
C ARG A 68 -2.54 -5.13 -0.31
N VAL A 69 -1.56 -4.64 0.43
CA VAL A 69 -1.50 -3.23 0.83
C VAL A 69 -1.40 -2.31 -0.40
N ALA A 70 -0.55 -2.65 -1.37
CA ALA A 70 -0.42 -1.86 -2.60
C ALA A 70 -1.71 -1.84 -3.44
N ARG A 71 -2.45 -2.96 -3.47
CA ARG A 71 -3.77 -3.04 -4.14
C ARG A 71 -4.83 -2.22 -3.41
N GLU A 72 -4.89 -2.32 -2.08
CA GLU A 72 -5.82 -1.52 -1.26
C GLU A 72 -5.60 -0.02 -1.49
N GLU A 73 -4.35 0.47 -1.47
CA GLU A 73 -4.04 1.87 -1.78
C GLU A 73 -4.41 2.28 -3.21
N ALA A 74 -4.21 1.39 -4.19
CA ALA A 74 -4.54 1.67 -5.58
C ALA A 74 -6.06 1.74 -5.80
N ASP A 75 -6.83 0.88 -5.13
CA ASP A 75 -8.28 0.84 -5.21
C ASP A 75 -8.89 2.07 -4.52
N GLU A 76 -8.37 2.49 -3.37
CA GLU A 76 -8.77 3.75 -2.71
C GLU A 76 -8.51 4.98 -3.60
N LYS A 77 -7.34 5.05 -4.25
CA LYS A 77 -7.02 6.14 -5.19
C LYS A 77 -7.95 6.14 -6.40
N ARG A 78 -8.30 4.96 -6.92
CA ARG A 78 -9.24 4.83 -8.06
C ARG A 78 -10.65 5.26 -7.68
N ALA A 79 -11.15 4.79 -6.54
CA ALA A 79 -12.46 5.20 -6.04
C ALA A 79 -12.55 6.72 -5.91
N LEU A 80 -11.55 7.34 -5.27
CA LEU A 80 -11.47 8.79 -5.14
C LEU A 80 -11.40 9.52 -6.49
N THR A 81 -10.65 8.97 -7.46
CA THR A 81 -10.50 9.59 -8.77
C THR A 81 -11.81 9.58 -9.55
N GLU A 82 -12.58 8.49 -9.48
CA GLU A 82 -13.88 8.40 -10.14
C GLU A 82 -14.89 9.35 -9.49
N GLU A 83 -14.90 9.39 -8.17
CA GLU A 83 -15.65 10.32 -7.34
C GLU A 83 -15.38 11.80 -7.71
N LEU A 84 -14.11 12.19 -7.85
CA LEU A 84 -13.72 13.51 -8.30
C LEU A 84 -14.13 13.78 -9.76
N ARG A 85 -14.16 12.75 -10.60
CA ARG A 85 -14.52 12.86 -12.02
C ARG A 85 -16.00 13.12 -12.22
N GLU A 86 -16.85 12.50 -11.40
CA GLU A 86 -18.28 12.82 -11.37
C GLU A 86 -18.50 14.27 -10.94
N LEU A 87 -17.75 14.76 -9.95
CA LEU A 87 -17.86 16.14 -9.49
C LEU A 87 -17.40 17.14 -10.55
N PHE A 88 -16.27 16.87 -11.21
CA PHE A 88 -15.79 17.71 -12.31
C PHE A 88 -16.82 17.81 -13.43
N ARG A 89 -17.44 16.69 -13.82
CA ARG A 89 -18.52 16.67 -14.82
C ARG A 89 -19.78 17.40 -14.38
N ALA A 90 -20.08 17.40 -13.09
CA ALA A 90 -21.20 18.15 -12.55
C ALA A 90 -20.91 19.66 -12.49
N ALA A 91 -19.64 20.06 -12.45
CA ALA A 91 -19.19 21.45 -12.43
C ALA A 91 -19.10 22.06 -13.83
N ASP A 92 -18.60 21.27 -14.78
CA ASP A 92 -18.44 21.66 -16.19
C ASP A 92 -19.82 21.75 -16.87
N THR A 93 -20.45 22.91 -16.72
CA THR A 93 -21.78 23.20 -17.26
C THR A 93 -21.68 23.56 -18.75
N SER A 94 -20.55 24.15 -19.15
CA SER A 94 -20.23 24.47 -20.54
C SER A 94 -19.96 23.23 -21.40
N GLY A 95 -19.50 22.13 -20.79
CA GLY A 95 -19.15 20.87 -21.44
C GLY A 95 -17.87 20.96 -22.27
N ASP A 96 -17.01 21.93 -22.00
CA ASP A 96 -15.77 22.17 -22.75
C ASP A 96 -14.57 21.37 -22.20
N GLY A 97 -14.75 20.68 -21.07
CA GLY A 97 -13.72 19.90 -20.38
C GLY A 97 -12.81 20.73 -19.48
N PHE A 98 -13.15 22.00 -19.23
CA PHE A 98 -12.46 22.92 -18.34
C PHE A 98 -13.43 23.48 -17.29
N LEU A 99 -12.90 23.88 -16.14
CA LEU A 99 -13.65 24.64 -15.14
C LEU A 99 -13.22 26.09 -15.20
N SER A 100 -14.12 26.94 -15.68
CA SER A 100 -13.94 28.39 -15.57
C SER A 100 -14.02 28.83 -14.11
N HIS A 101 -13.51 30.03 -13.83
CA HIS A 101 -13.54 30.61 -12.49
C HIS A 101 -14.97 30.75 -11.93
N ASP A 102 -15.92 31.08 -12.81
CA ASP A 102 -17.33 31.25 -12.43
C ASP A 102 -17.99 29.90 -12.15
N GLU A 103 -17.79 28.89 -13.00
CA GLU A 103 -18.29 27.53 -12.77
C GLU A 103 -17.70 26.90 -11.50
N PHE A 104 -16.43 27.17 -11.23
CA PHE A 104 -15.77 26.70 -10.02
C PHE A 104 -16.35 27.35 -8.76
N ASN A 105 -16.57 28.66 -8.76
CA ASN A 105 -17.20 29.36 -7.62
C ASN A 105 -18.66 28.94 -7.43
N GLU A 106 -19.40 28.76 -8.52
CA GLU A 106 -20.77 28.30 -8.46
C GLU A 106 -20.85 26.90 -7.86
N ILE A 107 -19.97 25.96 -8.27
CA ILE A 107 -20.00 24.61 -7.70
C ILE A 107 -19.58 24.56 -6.23
N LEU A 108 -18.60 25.37 -5.83
CA LEU A 108 -18.17 25.47 -4.42
C LEU A 108 -19.26 26.01 -3.49
N ALA A 109 -20.23 26.74 -4.03
CA ALA A 109 -21.39 27.20 -3.26
C ALA A 109 -22.41 26.07 -2.99
N TYR A 110 -22.35 24.95 -3.72
CA TYR A 110 -23.30 23.85 -3.50
C TYR A 110 -22.98 23.08 -2.19
N PRO A 111 -23.98 22.88 -1.31
CA PRO A 111 -23.78 22.19 -0.02
C PRO A 111 -23.20 20.78 -0.14
N LYS A 112 -23.54 20.07 -1.22
CA LYS A 112 -23.04 18.72 -1.51
C LYS A 112 -21.52 18.73 -1.73
N VAL A 113 -21.01 19.74 -2.44
CA VAL A 113 -19.59 19.90 -2.77
C VAL A 113 -18.80 20.35 -1.55
N GLN A 114 -19.38 21.22 -0.71
CA GLN A 114 -18.76 21.60 0.57
C GLN A 114 -18.63 20.43 1.54
N THR A 115 -19.67 19.61 1.66
CA THR A 115 -19.64 18.39 2.49
C THR A 115 -18.56 17.42 2.00
N TRP A 116 -18.40 17.34 0.68
CA TRP A 116 -17.36 16.55 0.02
C TRP A 116 -15.96 17.09 0.23
N MET A 117 -15.76 18.38 0.06
CA MET A 117 -14.48 19.03 0.35
C MET A 117 -14.09 18.84 1.82
N ALA A 118 -15.06 18.93 2.74
CA ALA A 118 -14.85 18.61 4.14
C ALA A 118 -14.49 17.13 4.36
N ALA A 119 -15.13 16.20 3.65
CA ALA A 119 -14.78 14.77 3.69
C ALA A 119 -13.36 14.50 3.14
N LEU A 120 -12.89 15.32 2.21
CA LEU A 120 -11.52 15.32 1.69
C LEU A 120 -10.52 16.06 2.59
N GLY A 121 -10.96 16.60 3.73
CA GLY A 121 -10.13 17.33 4.69
C GLY A 121 -9.83 18.78 4.30
N MET A 122 -10.52 19.31 3.30
CA MET A 122 -10.31 20.65 2.77
C MET A 122 -11.30 21.62 3.43
N VAL A 123 -10.78 22.50 4.29
CA VAL A 123 -11.58 23.58 4.89
C VAL A 123 -11.47 24.80 3.98
N VAL A 124 -12.47 25.00 3.14
CA VAL A 124 -12.58 26.18 2.26
C VAL A 124 -12.98 27.37 3.11
N GLN A 125 -12.00 28.14 3.61
CA GLN A 125 -12.26 29.43 4.26
C GLN A 125 -12.26 30.59 3.26
N ASP A 126 -11.61 30.42 2.10
CA ASP A 126 -11.57 31.45 1.06
C ASP A 126 -11.54 30.77 -0.33
N HIS A 127 -12.54 31.04 -1.16
CA HIS A 127 -12.77 30.35 -2.43
C HIS A 127 -11.78 30.81 -3.52
N GLU A 128 -11.37 32.09 -3.47
CA GLU A 128 -10.42 32.68 -4.42
C GLU A 128 -9.00 32.11 -4.24
N ASP A 129 -8.57 31.87 -2.99
CA ASP A 129 -7.26 31.27 -2.70
C ASP A 129 -7.18 29.83 -3.24
N LEU A 130 -8.28 29.09 -3.25
CA LEU A 130 -8.32 27.69 -3.71
C LEU A 130 -8.12 27.55 -5.21
N PHE A 131 -8.74 28.41 -6.01
CA PHE A 131 -8.56 28.38 -7.47
C PHE A 131 -7.09 28.66 -7.83
N GLY A 132 -6.46 29.64 -7.16
CA GLY A 132 -5.04 29.93 -7.32
C GLY A 132 -4.10 28.84 -6.81
N ILE A 133 -4.52 28.05 -5.82
CA ILE A 133 -3.75 26.90 -5.32
C ILE A 133 -3.88 25.68 -6.24
N LEU A 134 -4.99 25.52 -6.97
CA LEU A 134 -5.18 24.39 -7.88
C LEU A 134 -4.42 24.56 -9.20
N ILE A 135 -4.20 25.80 -9.66
CA ILE A 135 -3.45 26.09 -10.89
C ILE A 135 -1.94 26.05 -10.61
N GLU A 136 -1.22 25.23 -11.37
CA GLU A 136 0.25 25.12 -11.27
C GLU A 136 0.89 25.94 -12.41
N GLY A 137 0.77 27.28 -12.38
CA GLY A 137 1.32 28.13 -13.44
C GLY A 137 0.68 29.51 -13.57
N GLU A 138 0.97 30.21 -14.68
CA GLU A 138 0.24 31.43 -15.05
C GLU A 138 -1.23 31.10 -15.35
N PRO A 139 -2.18 31.99 -14.99
CA PRO A 139 -3.59 31.77 -15.26
C PRO A 139 -3.82 31.65 -16.77
N SER A 140 -4.06 30.43 -17.23
CA SER A 140 -4.53 30.16 -18.58
C SER A 140 -5.95 30.73 -18.73
N GLU A 141 -6.20 31.47 -19.80
CA GLU A 141 -7.53 32.07 -20.11
C GLU A 141 -8.67 31.04 -20.22
N ARG A 142 -8.36 29.74 -20.23
CA ARG A 142 -9.33 28.65 -20.47
C ARG A 142 -9.85 27.96 -19.20
N GLY A 143 -9.32 28.27 -18.01
CA GLY A 143 -9.74 27.61 -16.76
C GLY A 143 -8.97 26.32 -16.46
N ILE A 144 -9.46 25.55 -15.48
CA ILE A 144 -8.77 24.37 -14.92
C ILE A 144 -9.18 23.11 -15.68
N SER A 145 -8.22 22.41 -16.27
CA SER A 145 -8.45 21.10 -16.89
C SER A 145 -8.67 19.99 -15.86
N TRP A 146 -9.25 18.86 -16.28
CA TRP A 146 -9.40 17.68 -15.42
C TRP A 146 -8.08 17.23 -14.76
N GLU A 147 -6.97 17.26 -15.51
CA GLU A 147 -5.67 16.83 -15.01
C GLU A 147 -5.14 17.78 -13.93
N GLU A 148 -5.27 19.10 -14.14
CA GLU A 148 -4.89 20.12 -13.17
C GLU A 148 -5.78 20.07 -11.92
N PHE A 149 -7.09 19.86 -12.09
CA PHE A 149 -8.03 19.70 -10.98
C PHE A 149 -7.70 18.48 -10.12
N LEU A 150 -7.48 17.32 -10.75
CA LEU A 150 -7.12 16.08 -10.05
C LEU A 150 -5.77 16.23 -9.36
N HIS A 151 -4.76 16.78 -10.04
CA HIS A 151 -3.43 16.98 -9.47
C HIS A 151 -3.47 17.97 -8.31
N GLY A 152 -4.19 19.08 -8.44
CA GLY A 152 -4.38 20.08 -7.40
C GLY A 152 -5.07 19.51 -6.15
N ILE A 153 -6.15 18.75 -6.32
CA ILE A 153 -6.85 18.11 -5.19
C ILE A 153 -5.99 17.02 -4.55
N MET A 154 -5.32 16.17 -5.34
CA MET A 154 -4.42 15.15 -4.81
C MET A 154 -3.25 15.77 -4.04
N ARG A 155 -2.71 16.89 -4.53
CA ARG A 155 -1.69 17.68 -3.84
C ARG A 155 -2.22 18.20 -2.51
N MET A 156 -3.42 18.78 -2.48
CA MET A 156 -4.02 19.28 -1.23
C MET A 156 -4.36 18.16 -0.23
N LYS A 157 -4.88 17.02 -0.71
CA LYS A 157 -5.19 15.85 0.13
C LYS A 157 -3.93 15.21 0.73
N GLY A 158 -2.88 15.02 -0.08
CA GLY A 158 -1.59 14.51 0.39
C GLY A 158 -0.85 15.50 1.29
N SER A 159 -1.07 16.79 1.06
CA SER A 159 -0.49 17.90 1.80
C SER A 159 -1.26 18.25 3.07
N ALA A 160 -2.38 17.65 3.46
CA ALA A 160 -3.09 18.08 4.68
C ALA A 160 -2.17 18.21 5.94
N ARG A 161 -1.10 17.42 6.05
CA ARG A 161 -0.02 17.62 7.03
C ARG A 161 1.08 18.62 6.63
N GLU A 162 1.42 18.73 5.35
CA GLU A 162 2.47 19.62 4.83
C GLU A 162 1.98 21.07 4.61
N GLN A 163 0.73 21.24 4.17
CA GLN A 163 -0.02 22.48 4.06
C GLN A 163 -0.26 23.11 5.43
N ASP A 164 -0.60 22.33 6.46
CA ASP A 164 -0.67 22.84 7.85
C ASP A 164 0.68 23.41 8.31
N VAL A 165 1.78 22.77 7.93
CA VAL A 165 3.14 23.26 8.21
C VAL A 165 3.45 24.52 7.39
N LEU A 166 3.07 24.58 6.12
CA LEU A 166 3.29 25.73 5.25
C LEU A 166 2.43 26.95 5.66
N CYS A 167 1.16 26.74 6.03
CA CYS A 167 0.29 27.77 6.59
C CYS A 167 0.84 28.31 7.91
N ASN A 168 1.24 27.43 8.83
CA ASN A 168 1.90 27.85 10.07
C ASN A 168 3.18 28.65 9.80
N MET A 169 4.02 28.23 8.85
CA MET A 169 5.21 29.00 8.48
C MET A 169 4.86 30.37 7.89
N ARG A 170 3.79 30.47 7.09
CA ARG A 170 3.32 31.73 6.49
C ARG A 170 2.84 32.70 7.57
N ASP A 171 2.08 32.20 8.55
CA ASP A 171 1.55 32.98 9.66
C ASP A 171 2.66 33.44 10.61
N ILE A 172 3.61 32.56 10.94
CA ILE A 172 4.80 32.91 11.72
C ILE A 172 5.60 34.03 11.04
N ARG A 173 5.79 33.99 9.72
CA ARG A 173 6.48 35.07 8.99
C ARG A 173 5.69 36.38 9.00
N ARG A 174 4.36 36.34 8.89
CA ARG A 174 3.50 37.54 8.99
C ARG A 174 3.60 38.19 10.37
N ILE A 175 3.55 37.37 11.43
CA ILE A 175 3.67 37.82 12.82
C ILE A 175 5.05 38.43 13.06
N LEU A 176 6.13 37.77 12.61
CA LEU A 176 7.49 38.30 12.76
C LEU A 176 7.68 39.65 12.07
N LYS A 177 7.12 39.84 10.87
CA LYS A 177 7.13 41.14 10.18
C LYS A 177 6.37 42.20 10.97
N HIS A 178 5.21 41.88 11.55
CA HIS A 178 4.45 42.82 12.39
C HIS A 178 5.18 43.18 13.69
N CYS A 179 5.80 42.20 14.36
CA CYS A 179 6.59 42.44 15.56
C CYS A 179 7.85 43.28 15.27
N GLN A 180 8.48 43.09 14.11
CA GLN A 180 9.60 43.95 13.68
C GLN A 180 9.14 45.37 13.38
N ALA A 181 7.98 45.56 12.75
CA ALA A 181 7.41 46.88 12.48
C ALA A 181 6.96 47.63 13.75
N LEU A 182 6.59 46.92 14.83
CA LEU A 182 6.24 47.52 16.12
C LEU A 182 7.46 47.84 17.01
N ARG A 183 8.64 47.33 16.64
CA ARG A 183 9.89 47.56 17.39
C ARG A 183 10.68 48.78 16.90
N SER A 184 10.31 49.35 15.75
CA SER A 184 10.81 50.64 15.23
C SER A 184 9.89 51.78 15.63
#